data_AF-A0A5N7B2E3-F1
#
_entry.id   AF-A0A5N7B2E3-F1
#
_cell.length_a   1.000
_cell.length_b   1.000
_cell.length_c   1.000
_cell.angle_alpha   90.00
_cell.angle_beta   90.00
_cell.angle_gamma   90.00
#
_symmetry.space_group_name_H-M   'P 1'
#
loop_
_entity.id
_entity.type
_entity.pdbx_description
1 polymer ?
#
loop_
_entity_poly.entity_id
_entity_poly.type
_entity_poly.pdbx_seq_one_letter_code
_entity_poly.pdbx_strand_id
1 'polypeptide(L)'
;MASEMQNSNPTILNAADLPTRLQPARSHKLGIFGNGLFASALPSVDASGFLLGGFTSSSESESDDDLLEEPIDEQEIYDLVSTISDPEHPISLGALAVVSLPDISITPTLPYVPASPLRTVTVLITPTITHCSLATVIGLGVRVRLEQSLPPRFRVDVRIKEGTHSTADEVNKQLADKERVAAALENGTLMGVIAKMLETCL
;
A
#
# COMPACT_ATOMS: atom_id res chain seq x y z
N MET A 1 -37.25 -20.39 2.77
CA MET A 1 -36.97 -19.53 3.95
C MET A 1 -35.82 -20.17 4.72
N ALA A 2 -34.61 -19.68 4.46
CA ALA A 2 -33.43 -19.84 5.30
C ALA A 2 -32.59 -18.59 5.00
N SER A 3 -32.69 -17.61 5.89
CA SER A 3 -31.94 -16.36 5.81
C SER A 3 -30.54 -16.64 6.34
N GLU A 4 -29.61 -17.00 5.46
CA GLU A 4 -28.21 -17.18 5.84
C GLU A 4 -27.52 -15.81 5.97
N MET A 5 -27.50 -15.37 7.22
CA MET A 5 -26.77 -14.26 7.77
C MET A 5 -25.25 -14.48 7.61
N GLN A 6 -24.64 -13.96 6.53
CA GLN A 6 -23.23 -14.25 6.21
C GLN A 6 -22.18 -13.31 6.85
N ASN A 7 -22.58 -12.24 7.55
CA ASN A 7 -21.65 -11.44 8.37
C ASN A 7 -22.36 -10.79 9.57
N SER A 8 -22.83 -11.59 10.53
CA SER A 8 -23.60 -11.07 11.68
C SER A 8 -22.75 -10.66 12.88
N ASN A 9 -21.43 -10.70 12.73
CA ASN A 9 -20.46 -10.23 13.71
C ASN A 9 -19.18 -9.90 12.94
N PRO A 10 -18.99 -8.64 12.46
CA PRO A 10 -17.66 -8.24 12.05
C PRO A 10 -16.73 -8.51 13.24
N THR A 11 -15.71 -9.35 13.03
CA THR A 11 -14.71 -9.58 14.08
C THR A 11 -14.01 -8.25 14.26
N ILE A 12 -14.36 -7.53 15.33
CA ILE A 12 -13.71 -6.26 15.64
C ILE A 12 -12.27 -6.59 16.00
N LEU A 13 -11.37 -6.32 15.06
CA LEU A 13 -9.94 -6.48 15.28
C LEU A 13 -9.46 -5.28 16.10
N ASN A 14 -8.65 -5.53 17.13
CA ASN A 14 -7.96 -4.42 17.77
C ASN A 14 -6.99 -3.82 16.74
N ALA A 15 -6.74 -2.52 16.82
CA ALA A 15 -5.80 -1.85 15.93
C ALA A 15 -4.39 -2.50 15.94
N ALA A 16 -4.00 -3.13 17.06
CA ALA A 16 -2.74 -3.84 17.19
C ALA A 16 -2.69 -5.22 16.47
N ASP A 17 -3.85 -5.79 16.15
CA ASP A 17 -3.98 -7.09 15.48
C ASP A 17 -4.10 -6.94 13.94
N LEU A 18 -4.12 -5.70 13.43
CA LEU A 18 -4.13 -5.45 12.00
C LEU A 18 -2.76 -5.79 11.39
N PRO A 19 -2.72 -6.45 10.22
CA PRO A 19 -1.46 -6.75 9.55
C PRO A 19 -0.72 -5.43 9.30
N THR A 20 0.38 -5.22 10.00
CA THR A 20 1.20 -4.01 9.92
C THR A 20 2.58 -4.35 9.37
N ARG A 21 3.18 -3.43 8.61
CA ARG A 21 4.56 -3.56 8.13
C ARG A 21 5.53 -3.61 9.33
N LEU A 22 6.05 -4.79 9.64
CA LEU A 22 7.22 -4.94 10.52
C LEU A 22 8.44 -4.41 9.76
N GLN A 23 8.84 -3.17 10.00
CA GLN A 23 10.14 -2.72 9.47
C GLN A 23 11.24 -3.63 10.04
N PRO A 24 12.08 -4.27 9.21
CA PRO A 24 13.28 -4.88 9.73
C PRO A 24 14.15 -3.74 10.25
N ALA A 25 14.42 -3.74 11.56
CA ALA A 25 15.46 -2.90 12.13
C ALA A 25 16.75 -3.16 11.35
N ARG A 26 17.25 -2.14 10.64
CA ARG A 26 18.56 -2.19 9.97
C ARG A 26 19.63 -2.39 11.05
N SER A 27 19.93 -3.64 11.37
CA SER A 27 21.09 -3.99 12.18
C SER A 27 22.32 -3.98 11.28
N HIS A 28 22.92 -2.79 11.11
CA HIS A 28 24.31 -2.72 10.67
C HIS A 28 25.17 -3.34 11.76
N LYS A 29 25.40 -4.65 11.65
CA LYS A 29 26.40 -5.36 12.44
C LYS A 29 27.77 -4.97 11.88
N LEU A 30 28.37 -3.92 12.41
CA LEU A 30 29.80 -3.66 12.26
C LEU A 30 30.56 -4.79 12.97
N GLY A 31 30.82 -5.85 12.22
CA GLY A 31 31.70 -6.94 12.62
C GLY A 31 33.17 -6.49 12.52
N ILE A 32 33.63 -5.77 13.54
CA ILE A 32 35.03 -5.79 13.95
C ILE A 32 35.33 -7.22 14.41
N PHE A 33 36.20 -7.95 13.72
CA PHE A 33 37.15 -8.91 14.30
C PHE A 33 38.16 -9.35 13.21
N GLY A 34 39.45 -9.15 13.51
CA GLY A 34 40.56 -9.52 12.63
C GLY A 34 40.86 -11.01 12.59
N ASN A 35 41.63 -11.43 11.57
CA ASN A 35 42.86 -12.21 11.67
C ASN A 35 43.26 -12.76 10.29
N GLY A 36 44.32 -12.18 9.72
CA GLY A 36 45.47 -12.85 9.10
C GLY A 36 45.32 -13.89 7.97
N LEU A 37 46.49 -14.15 7.37
CA LEU A 37 46.86 -15.31 6.53
C LEU A 37 46.63 -15.16 5.01
N PHE A 38 47.61 -14.55 4.32
CA PHE A 38 48.49 -15.33 3.45
C PHE A 38 49.77 -14.54 3.13
N ALA A 39 50.90 -15.09 3.57
CA ALA A 39 52.24 -14.62 3.25
C ALA A 39 52.84 -15.56 2.19
N SER A 40 53.37 -15.00 1.11
CA SER A 40 54.39 -15.64 0.28
C SER A 40 55.17 -14.56 -0.47
N ALA A 41 56.37 -14.27 0.04
CA ALA A 41 57.67 -14.48 -0.62
C ALA A 41 58.26 -13.22 -1.28
N LEU A 42 59.36 -12.73 -0.70
CA LEU A 42 60.27 -11.71 -1.27
C LEU A 42 61.15 -12.34 -2.37
N PRO A 43 61.81 -11.54 -3.22
CA PRO A 43 63.14 -11.05 -2.83
C PRO A 43 63.43 -9.56 -3.14
N SER A 44 64.15 -8.96 -2.19
CA SER A 44 65.10 -7.83 -2.23
C SER A 44 65.45 -7.14 -3.56
N VAL A 45 65.42 -5.79 -3.58
CA VAL A 45 66.56 -4.91 -3.95
C VAL A 45 66.32 -3.45 -3.49
N ASP A 46 67.42 -2.71 -3.45
CA ASP A 46 67.85 -1.57 -2.65
C ASP A 46 67.37 -0.15 -3.10
N ALA A 47 67.65 0.82 -2.22
CA ALA A 47 67.97 2.22 -2.49
C ALA A 47 66.85 3.27 -2.69
N SER A 48 66.67 4.06 -1.62
CA SER A 48 66.64 5.52 -1.57
C SER A 48 66.14 6.33 -2.78
N GLY A 49 64.94 6.91 -2.62
CA GLY A 49 64.64 8.31 -2.95
C GLY A 49 64.10 8.62 -4.35
N PHE A 50 62.82 9.01 -4.44
CA PHE A 50 62.39 10.24 -5.13
C PHE A 50 60.87 10.48 -5.01
N LEU A 51 60.53 11.70 -4.55
CA LEU A 51 59.38 12.59 -4.76
C LEU A 51 58.10 12.10 -5.48
N LEU A 52 56.91 12.38 -4.91
CA LEU A 52 55.84 13.27 -5.44
C LEU A 52 54.63 13.20 -4.46
N GLY A 53 54.26 14.26 -3.74
CA GLY A 53 53.28 15.25 -4.22
C GLY A 53 51.84 14.73 -4.09
N GLY A 54 51.08 15.21 -3.09
CA GLY A 54 49.63 14.95 -3.04
C GLY A 54 49.00 15.14 -1.66
N PHE A 55 48.71 16.39 -1.30
CA PHE A 55 47.66 16.72 -0.35
C PHE A 55 46.33 16.21 -0.93
N THR A 56 45.90 15.03 -0.50
CA THR A 56 44.55 14.54 -0.75
C THR A 56 43.68 15.08 0.38
N SER A 57 43.09 16.23 0.10
CA SER A 57 41.82 16.65 0.70
C SER A 57 40.89 15.46 0.59
N SER A 58 40.58 14.83 1.74
CA SER A 58 39.57 13.78 1.82
C SER A 58 38.23 14.41 1.45
N SER A 59 37.95 14.41 0.15
CA SER A 59 36.61 14.57 -0.38
C SER A 59 35.85 13.40 0.16
N GLU A 60 34.99 13.66 1.16
CA GLU A 60 33.90 12.78 1.52
C GLU A 60 33.03 12.69 0.27
N SER A 61 33.32 11.69 -0.57
CA SER A 61 32.40 11.26 -1.60
C SER A 61 31.23 10.64 -0.86
N GLU A 62 30.23 11.46 -0.54
CA GLU A 62 28.87 10.98 -0.30
C GLU A 62 28.47 10.26 -1.59
N SER A 63 28.72 8.95 -1.61
CA SER A 63 28.18 8.07 -2.63
C SER A 63 26.68 8.09 -2.46
N ASP A 64 26.06 8.92 -3.30
CA ASP A 64 24.65 9.08 -3.62
C ASP A 64 24.10 7.75 -4.16
N ASP A 65 24.18 6.70 -3.34
CA ASP A 65 23.71 5.34 -3.61
C ASP A 65 22.19 5.38 -3.61
N ASP A 66 21.65 5.67 -4.80
CA ASP A 66 20.30 5.38 -5.28
C ASP A 66 19.30 5.00 -4.18
N LEU A 67 18.57 6.00 -3.69
CA LEU A 67 17.27 5.79 -3.04
C LEU A 67 16.31 5.19 -4.09
N LEU A 68 16.49 3.91 -4.43
CA LEU A 68 15.54 3.15 -5.23
C LEU A 68 14.23 3.13 -4.45
N GLU A 69 13.25 3.94 -4.86
CA GLU A 69 11.91 3.91 -4.30
C GLU A 69 11.39 2.47 -4.33
N GLU A 70 11.09 1.91 -3.15
CA GLU A 70 10.48 0.59 -3.06
C GLU A 70 9.17 0.58 -3.87
N PRO A 71 8.91 -0.46 -4.67
CA PRO A 71 7.67 -0.53 -5.42
C PRO A 71 6.48 -0.70 -4.45
N ILE A 72 5.37 -0.03 -4.77
CA ILE A 72 4.13 -0.14 -4.01
C ILE A 72 3.63 -1.59 -4.00
N ASP A 73 3.47 -2.15 -2.81
CA ASP A 73 3.01 -3.52 -2.56
C ASP A 73 1.56 -3.56 -2.03
N GLU A 74 0.97 -4.76 -1.96
CA GLU A 74 -0.41 -4.93 -1.47
C GLU A 74 -0.57 -4.47 -0.01
N GLN A 75 0.49 -4.57 0.79
CA GLN A 75 0.51 -4.11 2.17
C GLN A 75 0.40 -2.58 2.24
N GLU A 76 1.12 -1.84 1.40
CA GLU A 76 0.99 -0.38 1.34
C GLU A 76 -0.43 0.04 0.95
N ILE A 77 -1.05 -0.66 -0.02
CA ILE A 77 -2.46 -0.43 -0.36
C ILE A 77 -3.36 -0.67 0.86
N TYR A 78 -3.12 -1.74 1.63
CA TYR A 78 -3.88 -2.04 2.84
C TYR A 78 -3.72 -0.95 3.90
N ASP A 79 -2.51 -0.50 4.16
CA ASP A 79 -2.21 0.54 5.15
C ASP A 79 -2.92 1.86 4.78
N LEU A 80 -2.98 2.20 3.49
CA LEU A 80 -3.67 3.40 2.99
C LEU A 80 -5.19 3.39 3.19
N VAL A 81 -5.84 2.22 3.10
CA VAL A 81 -7.31 2.09 3.13
C VAL A 81 -7.86 1.58 4.46
N SER A 82 -7.03 0.89 5.24
CA SER A 82 -7.42 0.31 6.54
C SER A 82 -7.79 1.39 7.56
N THR A 83 -7.17 2.56 7.47
CA THR A 83 -7.35 3.72 8.37
C THR A 83 -8.62 4.54 8.08
N ILE A 84 -9.23 4.39 6.91
CA ILE A 84 -10.49 5.06 6.55
C ILE A 84 -11.54 4.75 7.61
N SER A 85 -12.26 5.75 8.08
CA SER A 85 -13.35 5.57 9.04
C SER A 85 -14.67 5.22 8.38
N ASP A 86 -15.45 4.39 9.05
CA ASP A 86 -16.81 4.07 8.65
C ASP A 86 -17.73 5.32 8.74
N PRO A 87 -18.69 5.52 7.82
CA PRO A 87 -19.57 6.68 7.85
C PRO A 87 -20.56 6.70 9.04
N GLU A 88 -20.89 5.55 9.63
CA GLU A 88 -21.81 5.44 10.77
C GLU A 88 -21.09 5.29 12.11
N HIS A 89 -19.90 4.67 12.10
CA HIS A 89 -19.16 4.35 13.32
C HIS A 89 -17.76 4.98 13.35
N PRO A 90 -17.27 5.43 14.51
CA PRO A 90 -15.90 5.93 14.67
C PRO A 90 -14.88 4.78 14.74
N ILE A 91 -14.97 3.84 13.80
CA ILE A 91 -14.12 2.65 13.70
C ILE A 91 -13.58 2.59 12.27
N SER A 92 -12.32 2.20 12.14
CA SER A 92 -11.65 2.10 10.84
C SER A 92 -12.12 0.87 10.05
N LEU A 93 -12.12 0.93 8.72
CA LEU A 93 -12.54 -0.16 7.83
C LEU A 93 -11.69 -1.43 8.03
N GLY A 94 -10.40 -1.29 8.37
CA GLY A 94 -9.54 -2.43 8.71
C GLY A 94 -10.01 -3.15 9.98
N ALA A 95 -10.32 -2.40 11.04
CA ALA A 95 -10.82 -2.94 12.30
C ALA A 95 -12.21 -3.60 12.17
N LEU A 96 -13.06 -3.13 11.24
CA LEU A 96 -14.35 -3.75 10.92
C LEU A 96 -14.24 -4.95 9.96
N ALA A 97 -13.02 -5.34 9.56
CA ALA A 97 -12.77 -6.35 8.55
C ALA A 97 -13.48 -6.08 7.21
N VAL A 98 -13.79 -4.81 6.93
CA VAL A 98 -14.40 -4.37 5.67
C VAL A 98 -13.40 -4.44 4.52
N VAL A 99 -12.12 -4.19 4.84
CA VAL A 99 -10.99 -4.41 3.94
C VAL A 99 -10.00 -5.36 4.60
N SER A 100 -9.46 -6.29 3.82
CA SER A 100 -8.50 -7.31 4.26
C SER A 100 -7.34 -7.41 3.27
N LEU A 101 -6.13 -7.68 3.75
CA LEU A 101 -4.94 -7.90 2.91
C LEU A 101 -5.15 -8.93 1.78
N PRO A 102 -5.70 -10.14 2.02
CA PRO A 102 -5.90 -11.14 0.94
C PRO A 102 -6.91 -10.71 -0.13
N ASP A 103 -7.70 -9.68 0.13
CA ASP A 103 -8.72 -9.14 -0.76
C ASP A 103 -8.17 -7.97 -1.62
N ILE A 104 -6.86 -7.71 -1.54
CA ILE A 104 -6.14 -6.69 -2.30
C ILE A 104 -5.19 -7.38 -3.28
N SER A 105 -5.16 -6.92 -4.52
CA SER A 105 -4.23 -7.43 -5.54
C SER A 105 -3.75 -6.35 -6.49
N ILE A 106 -2.48 -6.43 -6.90
CA ILE A 106 -1.88 -5.55 -7.90
C ILE A 106 -1.54 -6.36 -9.15
N THR A 107 -2.13 -6.00 -10.28
CA THR A 107 -1.93 -6.72 -11.55
C THR A 107 -1.45 -5.79 -12.66
N PRO A 108 -0.67 -6.26 -13.65
CA PRO A 108 -0.36 -5.46 -14.83
C PRO A 108 -1.63 -5.09 -15.59
N THR A 109 -1.83 -3.80 -15.89
CA THR A 109 -3.04 -3.38 -16.63
C THR A 109 -3.05 -3.92 -18.06
N LEU A 110 -1.89 -3.95 -18.72
CA LEU A 110 -1.73 -4.53 -20.04
C LEU A 110 -1.08 -5.91 -19.88
N PRO A 111 -1.85 -7.01 -19.91
CA PRO A 111 -1.30 -8.35 -19.73
C PRO A 111 -0.32 -8.74 -20.85
N TYR A 112 -0.47 -8.14 -22.04
CA TYR A 112 0.41 -8.39 -23.18
C TYR A 112 1.74 -7.60 -23.12
N VAL A 113 1.85 -6.60 -22.24
CA VAL A 113 3.06 -5.76 -22.08
C VAL A 113 3.38 -5.62 -20.58
N PRO A 114 3.95 -6.67 -19.96
CA PRO A 114 4.21 -6.67 -18.51
C PRO A 114 5.29 -5.68 -18.07
N ALA A 115 6.12 -5.19 -19.01
CA ALA A 115 7.09 -4.12 -18.79
C ALA A 115 6.45 -2.72 -18.66
N SER A 116 5.15 -2.60 -18.93
CA SER A 116 4.44 -1.33 -18.77
C SER A 116 4.42 -0.90 -17.29
N PRO A 117 4.63 0.39 -16.99
CA PRO A 117 4.49 0.93 -15.64
C PRO A 117 3.02 0.98 -15.17
N LEU A 118 2.06 0.72 -16.07
CA LEU A 118 0.63 0.74 -15.75
C LEU A 118 0.21 -0.51 -14.97
N ARG A 119 -0.34 -0.27 -13.78
CA ARG A 119 -0.80 -1.32 -12.86
C ARG A 119 -2.25 -1.08 -12.49
N THR A 120 -3.00 -2.16 -12.28
CA THR A 120 -4.38 -2.11 -11.78
C THR A 120 -4.37 -2.62 -10.35
N VAL A 121 -4.85 -1.80 -9.43
CA VAL A 121 -5.06 -2.16 -8.01
C VAL A 121 -6.52 -2.54 -7.86
N THR A 122 -6.76 -3.79 -7.49
CA THR A 122 -8.11 -4.30 -7.23
C THR A 122 -8.29 -4.48 -5.73
N VAL A 123 -9.31 -3.85 -5.16
CA VAL A 123 -9.68 -3.99 -3.75
C VAL A 123 -11.08 -4.57 -3.63
N LEU A 124 -11.20 -5.73 -3.00
CA LEU A 124 -12.48 -6.34 -2.65
C LEU A 124 -12.90 -5.90 -1.25
N ILE A 125 -14.12 -5.38 -1.15
CA ILE A 125 -14.72 -4.87 0.07
C ILE A 125 -15.79 -5.84 0.54
N THR A 126 -15.78 -6.15 1.83
CA THR A 126 -16.81 -6.96 2.49
C THR A 126 -17.65 -6.07 3.41
N PRO A 127 -18.82 -5.58 2.96
CA PRO A 127 -19.67 -4.75 3.81
C PRO A 127 -20.08 -5.49 5.09
N THR A 128 -20.23 -4.75 6.18
CA THR A 128 -20.66 -5.28 7.48
C THR A 128 -22.12 -5.73 7.48
N ILE A 129 -22.95 -5.18 6.59
CA ILE A 129 -24.39 -5.47 6.48
C ILE A 129 -24.75 -5.74 5.01
N THR A 130 -25.51 -6.81 4.78
CA THR A 130 -25.84 -7.35 3.44
C THR A 130 -26.91 -6.55 2.67
N HIS A 131 -27.56 -5.58 3.33
CA HIS A 131 -28.60 -4.70 2.79
C HIS A 131 -28.29 -3.22 3.11
N CYS A 132 -27.10 -2.76 2.75
CA CYS A 132 -26.62 -1.44 3.13
C CYS A 132 -26.45 -0.53 1.91
N SER A 133 -27.13 0.61 1.90
CA SER A 133 -26.89 1.66 0.90
C SER A 133 -25.50 2.31 1.04
N LEU A 134 -24.86 2.16 2.20
CA LEU A 134 -23.53 2.71 2.47
C LEU A 134 -22.41 1.90 1.84
N ALA A 135 -22.68 0.68 1.35
CA ALA A 135 -21.67 -0.10 0.64
C ALA A 135 -21.12 0.67 -0.58
N THR A 136 -21.96 1.42 -1.29
CA THR A 136 -21.53 2.32 -2.37
C THR A 136 -20.68 3.49 -1.86
N VAL A 137 -21.05 4.08 -0.72
CA VAL A 137 -20.31 5.20 -0.11
C VAL A 137 -18.93 4.76 0.36
N ILE A 138 -18.85 3.58 0.99
CA ILE A 138 -17.58 2.96 1.41
C ILE A 138 -16.71 2.68 0.19
N GLY A 139 -17.28 2.08 -0.87
CA GLY A 139 -16.57 1.84 -2.12
C GLY A 139 -16.04 3.14 -2.77
N LEU A 140 -16.84 4.21 -2.77
CA LEU A 140 -16.41 5.53 -3.22
C LEU A 140 -15.28 6.11 -2.36
N GLY A 141 -15.39 6.00 -1.03
CA GLY A 141 -14.35 6.49 -0.11
C GLY A 141 -13.00 5.80 -0.31
N VAL A 142 -13.00 4.46 -0.42
CA VAL A 142 -11.81 3.67 -0.74
C VAL A 142 -11.23 4.09 -2.10
N ARG A 143 -12.08 4.23 -3.11
CA ARG A 143 -11.65 4.63 -4.46
C ARG A 143 -10.99 6.01 -4.46
N VAL A 144 -11.62 7.00 -3.81
CA VAL A 144 -11.08 8.37 -3.70
C VAL A 144 -9.76 8.38 -2.95
N ARG A 145 -9.65 7.65 -1.83
CA ARG A 145 -8.40 7.57 -1.07
C ARG A 145 -7.25 7.04 -1.92
N LEU A 146 -7.48 5.95 -2.66
CA LEU A 146 -6.46 5.35 -3.52
C LEU A 146 -6.13 6.24 -4.71
N GLU A 147 -7.12 6.87 -5.36
CA GLU A 147 -6.88 7.80 -6.46
C GLU A 147 -6.10 9.05 -6.01
N GLN A 148 -6.24 9.49 -4.76
CA GLN A 148 -5.48 10.61 -4.19
C GLN A 148 -4.07 10.22 -3.72
N SER A 149 -3.89 8.98 -3.24
CA SER A 149 -2.63 8.54 -2.62
C SER A 149 -1.69 7.86 -3.61
N LEU A 150 -2.22 7.24 -4.67
CA LEU A 150 -1.42 6.51 -5.64
C LEU A 150 -1.01 7.38 -6.84
N PRO A 151 0.17 7.15 -7.41
CA PRO A 151 0.57 7.79 -8.67
C PRO A 151 -0.40 7.47 -9.82
N PRO A 152 -0.59 8.36 -10.80
CA PRO A 152 -1.58 8.22 -11.89
C PRO A 152 -1.33 7.02 -12.84
N ARG A 153 -0.20 6.32 -12.68
CA ARG A 153 0.08 5.05 -13.37
C ARG A 153 -0.78 3.88 -12.86
N PHE A 154 -1.39 4.03 -11.68
CA PHE A 154 -2.27 3.04 -11.09
C PHE A 154 -3.73 3.28 -11.50
N ARG A 155 -4.39 2.22 -11.96
CA ARG A 155 -5.84 2.19 -12.19
C ARG A 155 -6.49 1.53 -10.99
N VAL A 156 -7.38 2.25 -10.33
CA VAL A 156 -8.08 1.77 -9.15
C VAL A 156 -9.38 1.08 -9.58
N ASP A 157 -9.57 -0.16 -9.11
CA ASP A 157 -10.77 -0.96 -9.28
C ASP A 157 -11.26 -1.42 -7.90
N VAL A 158 -12.44 -0.95 -7.50
CA VAL A 158 -13.03 -1.25 -6.19
C VAL A 158 -14.32 -2.01 -6.39
N ARG A 159 -14.45 -3.17 -5.73
CA ARG A 159 -15.62 -4.04 -5.87
C ARG A 159 -16.04 -4.60 -4.53
N ILE A 160 -17.33 -4.85 -4.38
CA ILE A 160 -17.89 -5.67 -3.32
C ILE A 160 -17.62 -7.14 -3.64
N LYS A 161 -17.14 -7.86 -2.62
CA LYS A 161 -16.90 -9.29 -2.69
C LYS A 161 -18.19 -10.07 -2.95
N GLU A 162 -18.15 -11.00 -3.91
CA GLU A 162 -19.33 -11.79 -4.28
C GLU A 162 -19.88 -12.57 -3.07
N GLY A 163 -21.20 -12.63 -2.95
CA GLY A 163 -21.87 -13.29 -1.84
C GLY A 163 -21.93 -12.49 -0.52
N THR A 164 -21.33 -11.31 -0.44
CA THR A 164 -21.33 -10.50 0.81
C THR A 164 -22.41 -9.42 0.87
N HIS A 165 -23.08 -9.12 -0.26
CA HIS A 165 -24.13 -8.11 -0.33
C HIS A 165 -25.22 -8.52 -1.32
N SER A 166 -26.49 -8.27 -1.01
CA SER A 166 -27.61 -8.71 -1.85
C SER A 166 -27.68 -8.03 -3.22
N THR A 167 -27.14 -6.81 -3.33
CA THR A 167 -27.05 -6.07 -4.60
C THR A 167 -25.59 -5.82 -5.01
N ALA A 168 -24.67 -6.73 -4.65
CA ALA A 168 -23.24 -6.60 -4.95
C ALA A 168 -22.97 -6.25 -6.43
N ASP A 169 -23.63 -6.94 -7.37
CA ASP A 169 -23.44 -6.73 -8.81
C ASP A 169 -23.86 -5.32 -9.26
N GLU A 170 -24.97 -4.81 -8.73
CA GLU A 170 -25.46 -3.48 -9.06
C GLU A 170 -24.51 -2.40 -8.53
N VAL A 171 -24.02 -2.56 -7.30
CA VAL A 171 -23.04 -1.64 -6.71
C VAL A 171 -21.70 -1.71 -7.45
N ASN A 172 -21.23 -2.91 -7.80
CA ASN A 172 -20.01 -3.09 -8.59
C ASN A 172 -20.12 -2.40 -9.95
N LYS A 173 -21.28 -2.49 -10.60
CA LYS A 173 -21.54 -1.79 -11.85
C LYS A 173 -21.54 -0.27 -11.67
N GLN A 174 -22.08 0.24 -10.56
CA GLN A 174 -22.05 1.67 -10.24
C GLN A 174 -20.62 2.17 -9.99
N LEU A 175 -19.81 1.40 -9.24
CA LEU A 175 -18.43 1.76 -8.93
C LEU A 175 -17.50 1.68 -10.16
N ALA A 176 -17.79 0.79 -11.11
CA ALA A 176 -17.04 0.65 -12.36
C ALA A 176 -17.37 1.74 -13.39
N ASP A 177 -18.54 2.37 -13.29
CA ASP A 177 -18.98 3.45 -14.19
C ASP A 177 -18.30 4.78 -13.81
N LYS A 178 -17.32 5.16 -14.62
CA LYS A 178 -16.51 6.37 -14.37
C LYS A 178 -17.31 7.66 -14.44
N GLU A 179 -18.30 7.74 -15.32
CA GLU A 179 -19.12 8.94 -15.46
C GLU A 179 -20.02 9.12 -14.24
N ARG A 180 -20.60 8.01 -13.75
CA ARG A 180 -21.39 8.01 -12.51
C ARG A 180 -20.55 8.37 -11.29
N VAL A 181 -19.35 7.82 -11.17
CA VAL A 181 -18.46 8.14 -10.05
C VAL A 181 -18.04 9.60 -10.09
N ALA A 182 -17.67 10.14 -11.26
CA ALA A 182 -17.34 11.56 -11.40
C ALA A 182 -18.52 12.46 -10.97
N ALA A 183 -19.74 12.17 -11.43
CA ALA A 183 -20.93 12.91 -11.04
C ALA A 183 -21.24 12.80 -9.53
N ALA A 184 -20.95 11.66 -8.90
CA ALA A 184 -21.12 11.48 -7.46
C ALA A 184 -20.14 12.33 -6.65
N LEU A 185 -18.91 12.52 -7.14
CA LEU A 185 -17.90 13.36 -6.49
C LEU A 185 -18.18 14.86 -6.61
N GLU A 186 -18.97 15.28 -7.61
CA GLU A 186 -19.46 16.66 -7.72
C GLU A 186 -20.61 16.96 -6.75
N ASN A 187 -21.22 15.93 -6.15
CA ASN A 187 -22.27 16.11 -5.14
C ASN A 187 -21.65 16.45 -3.78
N GLY A 188 -21.78 17.71 -3.35
CA GLY A 188 -21.23 18.20 -2.09
C GLY A 188 -21.70 17.44 -0.85
N THR A 189 -22.90 16.84 -0.86
CA THR A 189 -23.36 16.03 0.30
C THR A 189 -22.61 14.71 0.42
N LEU A 190 -22.43 13.99 -0.70
CA LEU A 190 -21.65 12.76 -0.74
C LEU A 190 -20.18 13.05 -0.46
N MET A 191 -19.65 14.13 -1.03
CA MET A 191 -18.27 14.53 -0.79
C MET A 191 -18.03 14.91 0.67
N GLY A 192 -18.99 15.55 1.35
CA GLY A 192 -18.88 15.83 2.78
C GLY A 192 -18.81 14.57 3.64
N VAL A 193 -19.59 13.53 3.30
CA VAL A 193 -19.51 12.23 4.00
C VAL A 193 -18.17 11.55 3.73
N ILE A 194 -17.73 11.49 2.47
CA ILE A 194 -16.44 10.89 2.12
C ILE A 194 -15.29 11.65 2.78
N ALA A 195 -15.30 12.99 2.78
CA ALA A 195 -14.27 13.79 3.43
C ALA A 195 -14.17 13.45 4.93
N LYS A 196 -15.31 13.33 5.62
CA LYS A 196 -15.36 12.90 7.03
C LYS A 196 -14.78 11.50 7.22
N MET A 197 -15.05 10.56 6.32
CA MET A 197 -14.45 9.21 6.37
C MET A 197 -12.93 9.25 6.21
N LEU A 198 -12.41 10.21 5.45
CA LEU A 198 -10.98 10.37 5.16
C LEU A 198 -10.22 11.24 6.18
N GLU A 199 -10.91 11.93 7.11
CA GLU A 199 -10.26 12.79 8.12
C GLU A 199 -9.24 12.05 9.01
N THR A 200 -9.44 10.75 9.19
CA THR A 200 -8.59 9.88 10.02
C THR A 200 -7.41 9.28 9.26
N CYS A 201 -7.34 9.50 7.94
CA CYS A 201 -6.26 9.01 7.09
C CYS A 201 -5.07 9.97 7.16
N LEU A 202 -4.11 9.70 8.06
CA LEU A 202 -2.83 10.41 8.16
C LEU A 202 -1.78 9.87 7.19
#